data_AF-A0A8B8BCM4-F1
#
_entry.id   AF-A0A8B8BCM4-F1
#
_cell.length_a   1.000
_cell.length_b   1.000
_cell.length_c   1.000
_cell.angle_alpha   90.00
_cell.angle_beta   90.00
_cell.angle_gamma   90.00
#
_symmetry.space_group_name_H-M   'P 1'
#
loop_
_entity.id
_entity.type
_entity.pdbx_description
1 polymer ?
#
loop_
_entity_poly.entity_id
_entity_poly.type
_entity_poly.pdbx_seq_one_letter_code
_entity_poly.pdbx_strand_id
1 'polypeptide(L)'
;MALQTTTFLFLLAELLICPLIINECKQLDGYKFPVYTTEFCPRNETEWLERSSLFNCTGEDNTYACFPNDEITELIEFCYPLQVIAIPKGLCLFLSKRRSQMEAYVCSTFEDGCPTTPYRGSTVFKL
;
A
#
# COMPACT_ATOMS: atom_id res chain seq x y z
N MET A 1 -21.52 -23.60 43.57
CA MET A 1 -20.98 -24.10 42.29
C MET A 1 -20.95 -22.92 41.33
N ALA A 2 -19.81 -22.24 41.29
CA ALA A 2 -19.54 -21.13 40.40
C ALA A 2 -18.41 -21.57 39.44
N LEU A 3 -18.20 -20.81 38.36
CA LEU A 3 -17.28 -21.04 37.22
C LEU A 3 -17.83 -22.04 36.18
N GLN A 4 -18.01 -21.74 34.89
CA GLN A 4 -17.47 -20.68 34.03
C GLN A 4 -18.51 -20.32 32.94
N THR A 5 -19.16 -19.17 33.11
CA THR A 5 -19.98 -18.50 32.09
C THR A 5 -19.11 -17.56 31.23
N THR A 6 -17.86 -17.93 30.96
CA THR A 6 -16.83 -17.00 30.47
C THR A 6 -16.03 -17.47 29.24
N THR A 7 -16.45 -18.54 28.56
CA THR A 7 -15.66 -19.13 27.45
C THR A 7 -16.26 -18.97 26.05
N PHE A 8 -17.31 -18.15 25.89
CA PHE A 8 -17.93 -17.92 24.57
C PHE A 8 -17.76 -16.51 23.99
N LEU A 9 -17.15 -15.58 24.75
CA LEU A 9 -16.98 -14.17 24.33
C LEU A 9 -15.62 -13.85 23.69
N PHE A 10 -14.67 -14.80 23.67
CA PHE A 10 -13.33 -14.57 23.13
C PHE A 10 -13.08 -15.14 21.73
N LEU A 11 -14.07 -15.79 21.10
CA LEU A 11 -13.93 -16.34 19.74
C LEU A 11 -14.50 -15.42 18.64
N LEU A 12 -14.99 -14.23 18.99
CA LEU A 12 -15.57 -13.27 18.02
C LEU A 12 -14.68 -12.04 17.75
N ALA A 13 -13.48 -11.98 18.33
CA ALA A 13 -12.61 -10.80 18.22
C ALA A 13 -11.45 -10.93 17.22
N GLU A 14 -11.24 -12.11 16.60
CA GLU A 14 -10.17 -12.30 15.62
C GLU A 14 -10.62 -12.23 14.15
N LEU A 15 -11.90 -11.91 13.89
CA LEU A 15 -12.46 -11.81 12.54
C LEU A 15 -12.92 -10.38 12.22
N LEU A 16 -12.08 -9.37 12.49
CA LEU A 16 -12.41 -7.96 12.25
C LEU A 16 -11.30 -7.16 11.55
N ILE A 17 -10.55 -7.82 10.67
CA ILE A 17 -9.80 -7.12 9.62
C ILE A 17 -10.02 -7.95 8.35
N CYS A 18 -10.76 -7.40 7.38
CA CYS A 18 -11.06 -8.00 6.08
C CYS A 18 -12.28 -8.94 6.02
N PRO A 19 -13.51 -8.42 6.24
CA PRO A 19 -14.40 -8.48 5.07
C PRO A 19 -15.45 -7.36 5.04
N LEU A 20 -15.49 -6.59 3.96
CA LEU A 20 -16.74 -6.12 3.34
C LEU A 20 -16.37 -5.54 1.97
N ILE A 21 -16.78 -6.28 0.93
CA ILE A 21 -16.66 -5.99 -0.51
C ILE A 21 -15.31 -6.41 -1.13
N ILE A 22 -15.21 -7.70 -1.47
CA ILE A 22 -14.45 -8.27 -2.61
C ILE A 22 -13.16 -7.50 -2.96
N ASN A 23 -12.09 -7.76 -2.21
CA ASN A 23 -10.73 -7.90 -2.75
C ASN A 23 -9.86 -8.60 -1.72
N GLU A 24 -9.21 -9.68 -2.13
CA GLU A 24 -8.27 -10.43 -1.29
C GLU A 24 -7.01 -9.61 -1.09
N CYS A 25 -7.04 -8.63 -0.17
CA CYS A 25 -5.82 -7.97 0.27
C CYS A 25 -5.03 -8.98 1.13
N LYS A 26 -4.01 -9.58 0.52
CA LYS A 26 -3.12 -10.53 1.15
C LYS A 26 -1.90 -9.78 1.68
N GLN A 27 -1.61 -9.94 2.97
CA GLN A 27 -0.36 -9.43 3.53
C GLN A 27 0.83 -10.22 2.95
N LEU A 28 1.87 -9.51 2.52
CA LEU A 28 3.09 -10.08 1.96
C LEU A 28 4.21 -10.15 3.00
N ASP A 29 4.91 -11.28 3.03
CA ASP A 29 6.08 -11.49 3.88
C ASP A 29 7.37 -10.95 3.26
N GLY A 30 8.38 -10.68 4.11
CA GLY A 30 9.74 -10.32 3.68
C GLY A 30 10.03 -8.83 3.59
N TYR A 31 9.03 -7.97 3.85
CA TYR A 31 9.20 -6.53 3.98
C TYR A 31 9.46 -6.11 5.44
N LYS A 32 10.12 -4.97 5.64
CA LYS A 32 10.41 -4.38 6.97
C LYS A 32 9.20 -3.71 7.64
N PHE A 33 8.09 -3.59 6.92
CA PHE A 33 6.83 -3.00 7.37
C PHE A 33 5.67 -3.74 6.70
N PRO A 34 4.43 -3.61 7.19
CA PRO A 34 3.27 -4.25 6.58
C PRO A 34 3.05 -3.80 5.14
N VAL A 35 2.92 -4.77 4.24
CA VAL A 35 2.65 -4.57 2.81
C VAL A 35 1.53 -5.53 2.42
N TYR A 36 0.57 -5.05 1.64
CA TYR A 36 -0.59 -5.83 1.22
C TYR A 36 -0.75 -5.75 -0.28
N THR A 37 -1.25 -6.83 -0.89
CA THR A 37 -1.66 -6.81 -2.29
C THR A 37 -2.93 -5.97 -2.46
N THR A 38 -3.06 -5.36 -3.63
CA THR A 38 -4.30 -4.72 -4.09
C THR A 38 -4.45 -4.94 -5.59
N GLU A 39 -5.68 -4.95 -6.09
CA GLU A 39 -5.93 -5.02 -7.53
C GLU A 39 -5.79 -3.67 -8.22
N PHE A 40 -6.04 -2.57 -7.49
CA PHE A 40 -5.97 -1.22 -8.03
C PHE A 40 -5.47 -0.23 -6.97
N CYS A 41 -4.70 0.75 -7.43
CA CYS A 41 -4.36 1.92 -6.62
C CYS A 41 -5.51 2.92 -6.58
N PRO A 42 -5.53 3.83 -5.59
CA PRO A 42 -6.51 4.91 -5.55
C PRO A 42 -6.58 5.69 -6.87
N ARG A 43 -7.80 5.98 -7.33
CA ARG A 43 -8.07 6.67 -8.59
C ARG A 43 -8.33 8.16 -8.43
N ASN A 44 -8.43 8.63 -7.19
CA ASN A 44 -8.66 10.02 -6.84
C ASN A 44 -8.19 10.32 -5.41
N GLU A 45 -8.24 11.58 -5.03
CA GLU A 45 -7.81 12.07 -3.71
C GLU A 45 -8.65 11.50 -2.56
N THR A 46 -9.97 11.32 -2.76
CA THR A 46 -10.86 10.75 -1.75
C THR A 46 -10.47 9.30 -1.44
N GLU A 47 -10.32 8.46 -2.47
CA GLU A 47 -9.86 7.08 -2.30
C GLU A 47 -8.47 7.05 -1.63
N TRP A 48 -7.56 7.97 -2.00
CA TRP A 48 -6.23 8.04 -1.39
C TRP A 48 -6.29 8.37 0.11
N LEU A 49 -7.12 9.34 0.50
CA LEU A 49 -7.33 9.72 1.91
C LEU A 49 -7.96 8.58 2.71
N GLU A 50 -8.92 7.86 2.14
CA GLU A 50 -9.54 6.70 2.77
C GLU A 50 -8.52 5.59 3.02
N ARG A 51 -7.70 5.23 2.01
CA ARG A 51 -6.65 4.23 2.18
C ARG A 51 -5.59 4.68 3.17
N SER A 52 -5.17 5.95 3.11
CA SER A 52 -4.19 6.51 4.04
C SER A 52 -4.67 6.45 5.49
N SER A 53 -5.93 6.81 5.74
CA SER A 53 -6.56 6.72 7.05
C SER A 53 -6.65 5.27 7.54
N LEU A 54 -7.07 4.33 6.67
CA LEU A 54 -7.18 2.91 7.01
C LEU A 54 -5.83 2.30 7.44
N PHE A 55 -4.74 2.70 6.77
CA PHE A 55 -3.38 2.26 7.09
C PHE A 55 -2.73 3.06 8.22
N ASN A 56 -3.44 4.05 8.78
CA ASN A 56 -2.93 4.98 9.78
C ASN A 56 -1.64 5.71 9.32
N CYS A 57 -1.57 6.04 8.03
CA CYS A 57 -0.47 6.78 7.40
C CYS A 57 -0.68 8.30 7.44
N THR A 58 -1.16 8.79 8.58
CA THR A 58 -1.50 10.21 8.77
C THR A 58 -0.38 10.97 9.50
N GLY A 59 0.78 10.34 9.71
CA GLY A 59 1.90 10.90 10.44
C GLY A 59 2.74 11.88 9.61
N GLU A 60 3.58 12.67 10.28
CA GLU A 60 4.53 13.56 9.60
C GLU A 60 5.75 12.82 9.04
N ASP A 61 5.96 11.57 9.43
CA ASP A 61 7.13 10.75 9.08
C ASP A 61 6.82 9.61 8.11
N ASN A 62 5.56 9.48 7.69
CA ASN A 62 5.10 8.40 6.81
C ASN A 62 4.12 8.89 5.76
N THR A 63 3.92 8.06 4.72
CA THR A 63 2.94 8.34 3.67
C THR A 63 2.36 7.04 3.14
N TYR A 64 1.06 7.06 2.83
CA TYR A 64 0.45 5.97 2.09
C TYR A 64 0.98 5.93 0.67
N ALA A 65 1.31 4.73 0.23
CA ALA A 65 1.88 4.46 -1.07
C ALA A 65 1.21 3.24 -1.70
N CYS A 66 0.98 3.31 -3.01
CA CYS A 66 0.55 2.19 -3.82
C CYS A 66 1.41 2.14 -5.08
N PHE A 67 2.16 1.05 -5.24
CA PHE A 67 3.15 0.86 -6.31
C PHE A 67 3.24 -0.63 -6.68
N PRO A 68 3.87 -0.98 -7.81
CA PRO A 68 4.22 -2.37 -8.10
C PRO A 68 5.20 -2.98 -7.08
N ASN A 69 5.14 -4.30 -6.93
CA ASN A 69 6.16 -5.09 -6.24
C ASN A 69 7.49 -5.13 -7.03
N ASP A 70 8.51 -5.78 -6.47
CA ASP A 70 9.86 -5.86 -7.07
C ASP A 70 9.94 -6.64 -8.37
N GLU A 71 8.99 -7.55 -8.60
CA GLU A 71 8.86 -8.31 -9.85
C GLU A 71 7.98 -7.59 -10.89
N ILE A 72 7.34 -6.47 -10.52
CA ILE A 72 6.39 -5.70 -11.35
C ILE A 72 5.24 -6.59 -11.85
N THR A 73 4.75 -7.50 -11.01
CA THR A 73 3.68 -8.45 -11.35
C THR A 73 2.37 -8.16 -10.64
N GLU A 74 2.41 -7.45 -9.51
CA GLU A 74 1.23 -7.12 -8.69
C GLU A 74 1.35 -5.71 -8.11
N LEU A 75 0.20 -5.08 -7.86
CA LEU A 75 0.13 -3.82 -7.13
C LEU A 75 0.10 -4.13 -5.63
N ILE A 76 0.83 -3.33 -4.88
CA ILE A 76 0.91 -3.41 -3.43
C ILE A 76 0.70 -2.04 -2.81
N GLU A 77 0.17 -2.04 -1.62
CA GLU A 77 -0.06 -0.85 -0.83
C GLU A 77 0.52 -1.00 0.58
N PHE A 78 1.02 0.11 1.09
CA PHE A 78 1.80 0.13 2.32
C PHE A 78 1.96 1.54 2.88
N CYS A 79 2.38 1.60 4.14
CA CYS A 79 2.82 2.84 4.78
C CYS A 79 4.34 2.97 4.65
N TYR A 80 4.82 3.92 3.86
CA TYR A 80 6.24 4.11 3.65
C TYR A 80 6.82 5.09 4.70
N PRO A 81 8.00 4.81 5.31
CA PRO A 81 8.60 5.65 6.35
C PRO A 81 9.31 6.88 5.76
N LEU A 82 8.59 7.63 4.92
CA LEU A 82 9.00 8.92 4.39
C LEU A 82 7.75 9.74 4.10
N GLN A 83 7.75 11.01 4.52
CA GLN A 83 6.61 11.91 4.29
C GLN A 83 6.36 12.20 2.80
N VAL A 84 7.43 12.35 2.01
CA VAL A 84 7.36 12.74 0.61
C VAL A 84 8.20 11.80 -0.24
N ILE A 85 7.52 10.99 -1.04
CA ILE A 85 8.13 10.24 -2.14
C ILE A 85 8.04 11.12 -3.39
N ALA A 86 9.15 11.72 -3.81
CA ALA A 86 9.20 12.55 -5.02
C ALA A 86 9.68 11.70 -6.21
N ILE A 87 8.93 11.72 -7.31
CA ILE A 87 9.19 10.89 -8.49
C ILE A 87 9.49 11.80 -9.69
N PRO A 88 10.71 11.76 -10.24
CA PRO A 88 11.04 12.45 -11.48
C PRO A 88 10.28 11.89 -12.69
N LYS A 89 10.13 12.70 -13.74
CA LYS A 89 9.63 12.22 -15.04
C LYS A 89 10.49 11.08 -15.59
N GLY A 90 9.88 10.16 -16.34
CA GLY A 90 10.61 9.07 -17.01
C GLY A 90 11.04 7.92 -16.07
N LEU A 91 10.63 7.97 -14.80
CA LEU A 91 10.93 6.94 -13.81
C LEU A 91 9.65 6.35 -13.25
N CYS A 92 9.63 5.02 -13.16
CA CYS A 92 8.55 4.22 -12.61
C CYS A 92 9.09 3.62 -11.30
N LEU A 93 8.41 3.82 -10.17
CA LEU A 93 8.87 3.29 -8.88
C LEU A 93 8.24 1.94 -8.55
N PHE A 94 8.99 1.10 -7.85
CA PHE A 94 8.52 -0.15 -7.25
C PHE A 94 9.11 -0.32 -5.85
N LEU A 95 8.49 -1.14 -5.01
CA LEU A 95 9.03 -1.44 -3.68
C LEU A 95 9.93 -2.68 -3.75
N SER A 96 11.23 -2.49 -3.52
CA SER A 96 12.20 -3.59 -3.44
C SER A 96 11.93 -4.47 -2.23
N LYS A 97 11.58 -5.74 -2.42
CA LYS A 97 11.35 -6.70 -1.32
C LYS A 97 12.60 -6.86 -0.46
N ARG A 98 13.76 -7.00 -1.11
CA ARG A 98 15.06 -7.20 -0.45
C ARG A 98 15.44 -6.08 0.52
N ARG A 99 15.16 -4.82 0.17
CA ARG A 99 15.57 -3.65 0.98
C ARG A 99 14.43 -2.99 1.74
N SER A 100 13.19 -3.25 1.30
CA SER A 100 11.97 -2.52 1.65
C SER A 100 12.13 -1.02 1.41
N GLN A 101 12.65 -0.68 0.22
CA GLN A 101 12.93 0.69 -0.20
C GLN A 101 12.35 0.91 -1.59
N MET A 102 11.92 2.14 -1.86
CA MET A 102 11.53 2.52 -3.21
C MET A 102 12.76 2.49 -4.13
N GLU A 103 12.66 1.71 -5.20
CA GLU A 103 13.64 1.67 -6.27
C GLU A 103 12.98 2.15 -7.57
N ALA A 104 13.80 2.60 -8.52
CA ALA A 104 13.34 3.22 -9.75
C ALA A 104 13.73 2.39 -10.96
N TYR A 105 12.81 2.28 -11.90
CA TYR A 105 13.00 1.69 -13.21
C TYR A 105 12.88 2.79 -14.27
N VAL A 106 13.84 2.85 -15.19
CA VAL A 106 13.80 3.78 -16.34
C VAL A 106 12.79 3.24 -17.33
N CYS A 107 11.74 4.01 -17.61
CA CYS A 107 10.61 3.51 -18.39
C CYS A 107 10.89 3.46 -19.91
N SER A 108 12.12 3.15 -20.34
CA SER A 108 12.52 3.06 -21.75
C SER A 108 11.99 1.81 -22.46
N THR A 109 11.35 0.90 -21.74
CA THR A 109 10.87 -0.39 -22.26
C THR A 109 9.34 -0.47 -22.37
N PHE A 110 8.62 0.59 -22.00
CA PHE A 110 7.15 0.62 -22.04
C PHE A 110 6.68 1.80 -22.90
N GLU A 111 5.64 1.59 -23.70
CA GLU A 111 5.08 2.65 -24.55
C GLU A 111 4.13 3.57 -23.77
N ASP A 112 3.46 3.04 -22.74
CA ASP A 112 2.45 3.73 -21.95
C ASP A 112 2.64 3.54 -20.43
N GLY A 113 1.98 4.38 -19.62
CA GLY A 113 2.01 4.32 -18.16
C GLY A 113 3.22 5.00 -17.51
N CYS A 114 4.14 5.54 -18.32
CA CYS A 114 5.27 6.31 -17.81
C CYS A 114 4.86 7.77 -17.48
N PRO A 115 5.18 8.26 -16.27
CA PRO A 115 4.93 9.64 -15.90
C PRO A 115 5.76 10.61 -16.75
N THR A 116 5.07 11.51 -17.46
CA THR A 116 5.69 12.55 -18.30
C THR A 116 6.06 13.81 -17.51
N THR A 117 5.49 13.98 -16.32
CA THR A 117 5.77 15.08 -15.39
C THR A 117 6.17 14.56 -14.00
N PRO A 118 6.96 15.32 -13.22
CA PRO A 118 7.25 14.94 -11.84
C PRO A 118 5.99 14.95 -10.98
N TYR A 119 5.87 13.98 -10.08
CA TYR A 119 4.73 13.85 -9.16
C TYR A 119 5.19 13.34 -7.80
N ARG A 120 4.26 13.26 -6.84
CA ARG A 120 4.49 12.69 -5.52
C ARG A 120 3.76 11.36 -5.39
N GLY A 121 4.25 10.47 -4.53
CA GLY A 121 3.54 9.22 -4.21
C GLY A 121 2.10 9.48 -3.74
N SER A 122 1.90 10.57 -2.98
CA SER A 122 0.57 11.01 -2.53
C SER A 122 -0.33 11.61 -3.61
N THR A 123 0.16 11.73 -4.85
CA THR A 123 -0.60 12.27 -5.99
C THR A 123 -0.50 11.36 -7.21
N VAL A 124 -0.17 10.08 -7.03
CA VAL A 124 -0.01 9.10 -8.14
C VAL A 124 -1.28 8.94 -8.97
N PHE A 125 -2.45 9.15 -8.36
CA PHE A 125 -3.77 9.09 -9.00
C PHE A 125 -4.03 10.20 -10.04
N LYS A 126 -3.10 11.15 -10.23
CA LYS A 126 -3.21 12.22 -11.23
C LYS A 126 -2.51 11.89 -12.55
N LEU A 127 -1.85 10.74 -12.63
CA LEU A 127 -1.11 10.27 -13.81
C LEU A 127 -2.03 9.65 -14.85
#